data_AF-A0A847GXD6-F1
#
_entry.id   AF-A0A847GXD6-F1
#
_cell.length_a   1.000
_cell.length_b   1.000
_cell.length_c   1.000
_cell.angle_alpha   90.00
_cell.angle_beta   90.00
_cell.angle_gamma   90.00
#
_symmetry.space_group_name_H-M   'P 1'
#
loop_
_entity.id
_entity.type
_entity.pdbx_description
1 polymer ?
#
loop_
_entity_poly.entity_id
_entity_poly.type
_entity_poly.pdbx_seq_one_letter_code
_entity_poly.pdbx_strand_id
1 'polypeptide(L)'
;MLCKIQMHFRCCLTALLAAVGFVSAGAAQAASPTVTFSKRCLIVDMNEGCAVADVNRDGKPDIIAGEHWYAAPEFIPRPVRHIPPVLDLPAYLNNELLQNTGDHPFDVDGDGWVDVISVGWTDKEICWYQNPAGRYDEHPWKRHVLG
;
A
#
# COMPACT_ATOMS: atom_id res chain seq x y z
N MET A 1 41.29 60.28 -43.21
CA MET A 1 40.77 58.94 -43.59
C MET A 1 39.56 58.67 -42.69
N LEU A 2 38.36 58.62 -43.31
CA LEU A 2 36.97 58.40 -42.84
C LEU A 2 36.70 58.28 -41.31
N CYS A 3 35.90 59.14 -40.66
CA CYS A 3 34.44 59.44 -40.80
C CYS A 3 33.48 58.35 -40.27
N LYS A 4 32.78 58.65 -39.15
CA LYS A 4 31.40 58.26 -38.71
C LYS A 4 31.16 58.87 -37.30
N ILE A 5 30.47 60.02 -37.13
CA ILE A 5 29.00 60.25 -37.02
C ILE A 5 28.40 59.49 -35.81
N GLN A 6 28.24 60.17 -34.65
CA GLN A 6 26.99 60.73 -34.05
C GLN A 6 26.05 59.61 -33.50
N MET A 7 25.48 59.64 -32.28
CA MET A 7 24.56 60.65 -31.77
C MET A 7 24.23 60.43 -30.27
N HIS A 8 24.04 61.55 -29.57
CA HIS A 8 23.42 61.91 -28.27
C HIS A 8 22.68 60.90 -27.37
N PHE A 9 22.78 61.07 -26.03
CA PHE A 9 21.74 61.76 -25.23
C PHE A 9 22.21 62.08 -23.80
N ARG A 10 21.89 63.30 -23.36
CA ARG A 10 21.99 63.80 -21.97
C ARG A 10 21.00 63.05 -21.08
N CYS A 11 21.22 63.04 -19.76
CA CYS A 11 20.40 63.75 -18.77
C CYS A 11 20.41 63.02 -17.41
N CYS A 12 20.60 63.80 -16.35
CA CYS A 12 20.44 63.43 -14.96
C CYS A 12 19.06 62.80 -14.70
N LEU A 13 18.98 61.76 -13.87
CA LEU A 13 17.73 61.47 -13.16
C LEU A 13 18.03 60.87 -11.78
N THR A 14 17.71 61.70 -10.79
CA THR A 14 17.41 61.44 -9.38
C THR A 14 17.00 59.99 -9.07
N ALA A 15 17.68 59.37 -8.11
CA ALA A 15 17.26 58.14 -7.47
C ALA A 15 15.97 58.38 -6.68
N LEU A 16 14.84 57.84 -7.16
CA LEU A 16 13.64 57.66 -6.35
C LEU A 16 13.81 56.38 -5.52
N LEU A 17 13.83 56.50 -4.19
CA LEU A 17 13.64 55.36 -3.30
C LEU A 17 12.20 54.85 -3.47
N ALA A 18 12.04 53.66 -4.04
CA ALA A 18 10.78 52.93 -3.99
C ALA A 18 10.73 52.09 -2.70
N ALA A 19 9.91 52.49 -1.74
CA ALA A 19 9.56 51.66 -0.60
C ALA A 19 8.68 50.51 -1.09
N VAL A 20 9.26 49.33 -1.27
CA VAL A 20 8.50 48.11 -1.58
C VAL A 20 7.87 47.62 -0.29
N GLY A 21 6.57 47.83 -0.14
CA GLY A 21 5.79 47.25 0.95
C GLY A 21 5.72 45.73 0.79
N PHE A 22 6.19 45.00 1.79
CA PHE A 22 5.93 43.56 1.90
C PHE A 22 4.46 43.36 2.28
N VAL A 23 3.61 43.03 1.32
CA VAL A 23 2.30 42.47 1.61
C VAL A 23 2.52 41.01 1.98
N SER A 24 2.44 40.70 3.27
CA SER A 24 2.37 39.31 3.71
C SER A 24 1.02 38.75 3.29
N ALA A 25 1.01 37.91 2.25
CA ALA A 25 -0.16 37.11 1.91
C ALA A 25 -0.36 36.11 3.05
N GLY A 26 -1.34 36.37 3.93
CA GLY A 26 -1.78 35.40 4.91
C GLY A 26 -2.27 34.15 4.18
N ALA A 27 -1.51 33.06 4.23
CA ALA A 27 -1.97 31.78 3.73
C ALA A 27 -3.19 31.36 4.55
N ALA A 28 -4.36 31.32 3.91
CA ALA A 28 -5.54 30.74 4.52
C ALA A 28 -5.24 29.24 4.76
N GLN A 29 -5.21 28.84 6.04
CA GLN A 29 -5.10 27.44 6.40
C GLN A 29 -6.34 26.72 5.89
N ALA A 30 -6.19 25.90 4.85
CA ALA A 30 -7.28 25.05 4.38
C ALA A 30 -7.74 24.16 5.54
N ALA A 31 -9.04 24.20 5.84
CA ALA A 31 -9.63 23.29 6.82
C ALA A 31 -9.32 21.86 6.38
N SER A 32 -8.81 21.03 7.29
CA SER A 32 -8.55 19.63 6.98
C SER A 32 -9.87 18.95 6.61
N PRO A 33 -9.91 18.14 5.54
CA PRO A 33 -11.14 17.47 5.14
C PRO A 33 -11.64 16.59 6.30
N THR A 34 -12.94 16.69 6.60
CA THR A 34 -13.57 15.82 7.58
C THR A 34 -13.51 14.38 7.10
N VAL A 35 -12.83 13.51 7.86
CA VAL A 35 -12.77 12.08 7.57
C VAL A 35 -14.08 11.43 7.99
N THR A 36 -14.72 10.70 7.06
CA THR A 36 -15.87 9.84 7.33
C THR A 36 -15.46 8.38 7.24
N PHE A 37 -16.02 7.56 8.13
CA PHE A 37 -15.74 6.12 8.20
C PHE A 37 -16.98 5.32 7.83
N SER A 38 -16.78 4.22 7.11
CA SER A 38 -17.76 3.17 6.89
C SER A 38 -17.15 1.84 7.32
N LYS A 39 -18.01 0.86 7.65
CA LYS A 39 -17.56 -0.49 8.04
C LYS A 39 -18.06 -1.51 7.03
N ARG A 40 -17.19 -2.48 6.71
CA ARG A 40 -17.52 -3.68 5.94
C ARG A 40 -16.86 -4.87 6.63
N CYS A 41 -17.64 -5.91 6.88
CA CYS A 41 -17.10 -7.19 7.35
C CYS A 41 -16.53 -7.93 6.14
N LEU A 42 -15.26 -8.35 6.21
CA LEU A 42 -14.59 -9.10 5.13
C LEU A 42 -14.59 -10.60 5.40
N ILE A 43 -14.36 -10.98 6.65
CA ILE A 43 -14.30 -12.36 7.13
C ILE A 43 -14.66 -12.41 8.62
N VAL A 44 -15.20 -13.55 9.04
CA VAL A 44 -15.41 -13.89 10.45
C VAL A 44 -14.72 -15.24 10.67
N ASP A 45 -13.47 -15.18 11.12
CA ASP A 45 -12.65 -16.33 11.47
C ASP A 45 -11.69 -15.94 12.61
N MET A 46 -10.79 -16.87 12.97
CA MET A 46 -9.76 -16.65 13.99
C MET A 46 -8.36 -16.56 13.38
N ASN A 47 -8.27 -15.98 12.18
CA ASN A 47 -6.98 -15.62 11.63
C ASN A 47 -6.44 -14.37 12.35
N GLU A 48 -5.14 -14.35 12.64
CA GLU A 48 -4.52 -13.26 13.40
C GLU A 48 -3.71 -12.29 12.51
N GLY A 49 -3.53 -12.63 11.23
CA GLY A 49 -2.77 -11.86 10.26
C GLY A 49 -3.63 -10.99 9.35
N CYS A 50 -3.14 -9.81 9.01
CA CYS A 50 -3.63 -9.10 7.84
C CYS A 50 -2.54 -8.21 7.25
N ALA A 51 -2.67 -7.90 5.97
CA ALA A 51 -1.79 -7.00 5.27
C ALA A 51 -2.51 -6.19 4.20
N VAL A 52 -1.85 -5.14 3.72
CA VAL A 52 -2.30 -4.30 2.61
C VAL A 52 -1.24 -4.31 1.52
N ALA A 53 -1.64 -4.57 0.28
CA ALA A 53 -0.78 -4.54 -0.90
C ALA A 53 -1.63 -4.32 -2.16
N ASP A 54 -1.02 -3.84 -3.25
CA ASP A 54 -1.65 -3.83 -4.58
C ASP A 54 -1.39 -5.21 -5.23
N VAL A 55 -2.29 -6.17 -4.98
CA VAL A 55 -2.08 -7.59 -5.30
C VAL A 55 -2.17 -7.84 -6.80
N ASN A 56 -3.05 -7.09 -7.46
CA ASN A 56 -3.35 -7.23 -8.90
C ASN A 56 -2.73 -6.14 -9.78
N ARG A 57 -1.95 -5.22 -9.19
CA ARG A 57 -1.30 -4.09 -9.87
C ARG A 57 -2.28 -3.13 -10.54
N ASP A 58 -3.47 -2.96 -9.96
CA ASP A 58 -4.47 -2.00 -10.46
C ASP A 58 -4.32 -0.59 -9.86
N GLY A 59 -3.33 -0.40 -8.99
CA GLY A 59 -3.02 0.86 -8.32
C GLY A 59 -3.88 1.13 -7.09
N LYS A 60 -4.71 0.18 -6.65
CA LYS A 60 -5.53 0.31 -5.45
C LYS A 60 -5.00 -0.60 -4.32
N PRO A 61 -5.14 -0.17 -3.06
CA PRO A 61 -4.75 -1.00 -1.93
C PRO A 61 -5.77 -2.12 -1.70
N ASP A 62 -5.36 -3.36 -1.88
CA ASP A 62 -6.11 -4.55 -1.53
C ASP A 62 -5.82 -4.98 -0.08
N ILE A 63 -6.61 -5.92 0.44
CA ILE A 63 -6.41 -6.50 1.77
C ILE A 63 -6.08 -7.99 1.62
N ILE A 64 -5.12 -8.49 2.38
CA ILE A 64 -4.82 -9.92 2.53
C ILE A 64 -5.18 -10.30 3.97
N ALA A 65 -6.02 -11.31 4.16
CA ALA A 65 -6.37 -11.82 5.48
C ALA A 65 -6.91 -13.24 5.38
N GLY A 66 -6.50 -14.11 6.30
CA GLY A 66 -6.92 -15.50 6.32
C GLY A 66 -6.59 -16.21 4.99
N GLU A 67 -7.55 -16.97 4.48
CA GLU A 67 -7.40 -17.76 3.25
C GLU A 67 -7.50 -16.94 1.95
N HIS A 68 -7.77 -15.64 2.05
CA HIS A 68 -8.17 -14.81 0.91
C HIS A 68 -7.39 -13.49 0.82
N TRP A 69 -7.45 -12.89 -0.38
CA TRP A 69 -7.22 -11.47 -0.58
C TRP A 69 -8.49 -10.81 -1.12
N TYR A 70 -8.65 -9.51 -0.90
CA TYR A 70 -9.88 -8.76 -1.13
C TYR A 70 -9.59 -7.57 -2.04
N ALA A 71 -9.95 -7.70 -3.31
CA ALA A 71 -9.65 -6.72 -4.35
C ALA A 71 -10.46 -5.42 -4.15
N ALA A 72 -9.79 -4.27 -4.04
CA ALA A 72 -10.45 -2.98 -3.94
C ALA A 72 -11.10 -2.54 -5.27
N PRO A 73 -12.15 -1.68 -5.22
CA PRO A 73 -12.82 -1.16 -4.03
C PRO A 73 -13.98 -2.02 -3.51
N GLU A 74 -14.37 -3.06 -4.24
CA GLU A 74 -15.50 -3.93 -3.84
C GLU A 74 -15.12 -4.91 -2.71
N PHE A 75 -13.83 -5.13 -2.47
CA PHE A 75 -13.28 -6.08 -1.51
C PHE A 75 -13.86 -7.49 -1.72
N ILE A 76 -13.89 -7.93 -2.98
CA ILE A 76 -14.37 -9.27 -3.35
C ILE A 76 -13.30 -10.29 -2.95
N PRO A 77 -13.64 -11.33 -2.17
CA PRO A 77 -12.67 -12.33 -1.73
C PRO A 77 -12.18 -13.18 -2.91
N ARG A 78 -10.89 -13.49 -2.90
CA ARG A 78 -10.21 -14.34 -3.87
C ARG A 78 -9.24 -15.27 -3.14
N PRO A 79 -9.19 -16.56 -3.48
CA PRO A 79 -8.39 -17.53 -2.73
C PRO A 79 -6.89 -17.22 -2.84
N VAL A 80 -6.19 -17.41 -1.72
CA VAL A 80 -4.72 -17.39 -1.63
C VAL A 80 -4.23 -18.76 -1.20
N ARG A 81 -4.81 -19.33 -0.14
CA ARG A 81 -4.28 -20.53 0.52
C ARG A 81 -5.34 -21.23 1.35
N HIS A 82 -5.02 -22.44 1.79
CA HIS A 82 -5.74 -23.10 2.88
C HIS A 82 -4.97 -22.89 4.19
N ILE A 83 -5.67 -22.52 5.27
CA ILE A 83 -5.13 -22.40 6.62
C ILE A 83 -5.87 -23.39 7.53
N PRO A 84 -5.22 -24.48 7.94
CA PRO A 84 -5.84 -25.45 8.82
C PRO A 84 -5.97 -24.89 10.26
N PRO A 85 -6.88 -25.44 11.06
CA PRO A 85 -6.92 -25.15 12.48
C PRO A 85 -5.68 -25.69 13.21
N VAL A 86 -5.38 -25.12 14.38
CA VAL A 86 -4.36 -25.63 15.29
C VAL A 86 -4.95 -26.82 16.07
N LEU A 87 -4.56 -28.04 15.68
CA LEU A 87 -5.17 -29.28 16.17
C LEU A 87 -4.65 -29.75 17.54
N ASP A 88 -3.45 -29.33 17.96
CA ASP A 88 -2.80 -29.81 19.19
C ASP A 88 -3.12 -28.93 20.41
N LEU A 89 -4.20 -28.15 20.35
CA LEU A 89 -4.60 -27.26 21.43
C LEU A 89 -5.61 -27.91 22.38
N PRO A 90 -5.68 -27.46 23.66
CA PRO A 90 -6.68 -27.93 24.59
C PRO A 90 -8.10 -27.76 24.04
N ALA A 91 -8.95 -28.77 24.27
CA ALA A 91 -10.31 -28.83 23.73
C ALA A 91 -11.20 -27.62 24.08
N TYR A 92 -10.89 -26.85 25.14
CA TYR A 92 -11.63 -25.63 25.49
C TYR A 92 -11.37 -24.45 24.53
N LEU A 93 -10.36 -24.54 23.67
CA LEU A 93 -10.12 -23.60 22.57
C LEU A 93 -10.86 -24.01 21.28
N ASN A 94 -11.69 -25.06 21.35
CA ASN A 94 -12.62 -25.53 20.32
C ASN A 94 -12.02 -25.79 18.93
N ASN A 95 -10.70 -25.93 18.80
CA ASN A 95 -10.00 -26.02 17.51
C ASN A 95 -10.31 -24.83 16.58
N GLU A 96 -10.68 -23.69 17.14
CA GLU A 96 -11.10 -22.54 16.33
C GLU A 96 -9.89 -21.70 15.88
N LEU A 97 -8.73 -21.80 16.56
CA LEU A 97 -7.50 -21.10 16.18
C LEU A 97 -6.98 -21.62 14.85
N LEU A 98 -6.57 -20.71 13.97
CA LEU A 98 -6.03 -21.02 12.65
C LEU A 98 -4.50 -20.93 12.64
N GLN A 99 -3.84 -21.71 11.79
CA GLN A 99 -2.39 -21.64 11.53
C GLN A 99 -2.01 -20.37 10.75
N ASN A 100 -2.31 -19.20 11.30
CA ASN A 100 -1.88 -17.91 10.76
C ASN A 100 -1.64 -16.91 11.89
N THR A 101 -0.37 -16.54 12.08
CA THR A 101 0.07 -15.50 13.03
C THR A 101 0.55 -14.23 12.33
N GLY A 102 0.62 -14.23 11.00
CA GLY A 102 1.13 -13.08 10.25
C GLY A 102 1.05 -13.25 8.74
N ASP A 103 0.83 -12.12 8.07
CA ASP A 103 0.79 -11.98 6.63
C ASP A 103 1.77 -10.88 6.20
N HIS A 104 2.75 -11.25 5.37
CA HIS A 104 3.78 -10.34 4.92
C HIS A 104 3.84 -10.30 3.38
N PRO A 105 3.37 -9.21 2.77
CA PRO A 105 3.46 -9.03 1.33
C PRO A 105 4.90 -8.73 0.92
N PHE A 106 5.44 -9.53 -0.01
CA PHE A 106 6.79 -9.34 -0.54
C PHE A 106 6.91 -10.01 -1.91
N ASP A 107 7.73 -9.49 -2.81
CA ASP A 107 8.06 -10.15 -4.08
C ASP A 107 9.21 -11.14 -3.82
N VAL A 108 8.86 -12.39 -3.51
CA VAL A 108 9.81 -13.39 -3.00
C VAL A 108 10.66 -13.96 -4.13
N ASP A 109 10.07 -14.15 -5.31
CA ASP A 109 10.76 -14.72 -6.47
C ASP A 109 11.33 -13.69 -7.46
N GLY A 110 11.04 -12.40 -7.26
CA GLY A 110 11.58 -11.31 -8.08
C GLY A 110 10.84 -11.13 -9.41
N ASP A 111 9.63 -11.67 -9.57
CA ASP A 111 8.81 -11.50 -10.77
C ASP A 111 8.03 -10.15 -10.78
N GLY A 112 8.17 -9.39 -9.70
CA GLY A 112 7.57 -8.09 -9.46
C GLY A 112 6.14 -8.17 -8.91
N TRP A 113 5.54 -9.36 -8.81
CA TRP A 113 4.22 -9.54 -8.21
C TRP A 113 4.37 -9.77 -6.72
N VAL A 114 3.44 -9.20 -5.96
CA VAL A 114 3.49 -9.35 -4.51
C VAL A 114 2.99 -10.74 -4.12
N ASP A 115 3.87 -11.54 -3.54
CA ASP A 115 3.56 -12.80 -2.90
C ASP A 115 3.11 -12.58 -1.45
N VAL A 116 2.67 -13.65 -0.79
CA VAL A 116 2.34 -13.61 0.64
C VAL A 116 3.22 -14.59 1.39
N ILE A 117 4.01 -14.08 2.33
CA ILE A 117 4.72 -14.89 3.33
C ILE A 117 3.80 -15.05 4.55
N SER A 118 3.69 -16.27 5.08
CA SER A 118 2.87 -16.56 6.25
C SER A 118 3.47 -17.68 7.10
N VAL A 119 3.07 -17.69 8.37
CA VAL A 119 3.54 -18.60 9.41
C VAL A 119 2.41 -18.94 10.38
N GLY A 120 2.24 -20.23 10.67
CA GLY A 120 1.31 -20.71 11.69
C GLY A 120 1.90 -20.77 13.10
N TRP A 121 1.03 -20.92 14.09
CA TRP A 121 1.38 -21.02 15.51
C TRP A 121 2.32 -22.18 15.82
N THR A 122 2.08 -23.33 15.16
CA THR A 122 2.85 -24.56 15.38
C THR A 122 3.57 -25.02 14.13
N ASP A 123 3.55 -24.21 13.07
CA ASP A 123 4.28 -24.53 11.86
C ASP A 123 5.79 -24.52 12.13
N LYS A 124 6.48 -25.49 11.54
CA LYS A 124 7.94 -25.61 11.65
C LYS A 124 8.67 -24.92 10.51
N GLU A 125 7.91 -24.41 9.54
CA GLU A 125 8.39 -23.85 8.30
C GLU A 125 7.70 -22.50 8.10
N ILE A 126 8.47 -21.50 7.65
CA ILE A 126 7.88 -20.30 7.08
C ILE A 126 7.53 -20.64 5.63
N CYS A 127 6.30 -20.32 5.21
CA CYS A 127 5.85 -20.58 3.85
C CYS A 127 5.62 -19.27 3.11
N TRP A 128 5.77 -19.29 1.80
CA TRP A 128 5.29 -18.21 0.95
C TRP A 128 4.39 -18.77 -0.16
N TYR A 129 3.46 -17.93 -0.60
CA TYR A 129 2.41 -18.27 -1.55
C TYR A 129 2.60 -17.37 -2.76
N GLN A 130 2.86 -18.00 -3.90
CA GLN A 130 3.24 -17.31 -5.13
C GLN A 130 2.03 -16.73 -5.86
N ASN A 131 2.05 -15.43 -6.09
CA ASN A 131 1.02 -14.73 -6.83
C ASN A 131 0.97 -15.26 -8.28
N PRO A 132 -0.21 -15.62 -8.81
CA PRO A 132 -0.32 -16.20 -10.14
C PRO A 132 -0.23 -15.16 -11.27
N ALA A 133 0.23 -13.94 -10.98
CA ALA A 133 0.48 -12.87 -11.95
C ALA A 133 -0.76 -12.57 -12.82
N GLY A 134 -1.87 -12.23 -12.16
CA GLY A 134 -3.15 -11.94 -12.83
C GLY A 134 -4.01 -13.16 -13.17
N ARG A 135 -3.49 -14.38 -13.00
CA ARG A 135 -4.24 -15.64 -13.23
C ARG A 135 -4.88 -16.15 -11.93
N TYR A 136 -5.76 -15.35 -11.34
CA TYR A 136 -6.46 -15.69 -10.09
C TYR A 136 -7.63 -16.66 -10.34
N ASP A 137 -7.34 -17.84 -10.86
CA ASP A 137 -8.34 -18.91 -10.91
C ASP A 137 -8.81 -19.29 -9.48
N GLU A 138 -9.81 -20.16 -9.38
CA GLU A 138 -10.38 -20.55 -8.07
C GLU A 138 -9.41 -21.40 -7.22
N HIS A 139 -8.21 -21.70 -7.71
CA HIS A 139 -7.23 -22.50 -7.00
C HIS A 139 -6.37 -21.65 -6.06
N PRO A 140 -5.97 -22.20 -4.90
CA PRO A 140 -4.97 -21.57 -4.07
C PRO A 140 -3.66 -21.31 -4.81
N TRP A 141 -2.97 -20.26 -4.40
CA TRP A 141 -1.64 -19.90 -4.88
C TRP A 141 -0.65 -21.02 -4.60
N LYS A 142 0.39 -21.10 -5.42
CA LYS A 142 1.41 -22.14 -5.27
C LYS A 142 2.20 -21.90 -3.97
N ARG A 143 2.14 -22.86 -3.04
CA ARG A 143 2.88 -22.84 -1.78
C ARG A 143 4.35 -23.24 -1.99
N HIS A 144 5.23 -22.55 -1.31
CA HIS A 144 6.66 -22.83 -1.21
C HIS A 144 7.11 -22.71 0.25
N VAL A 145 8.16 -23.45 0.62
CA VAL A 145 8.83 -23.27 1.91
C VAL A 145 9.92 -22.21 1.73
N LEU A 146 9.99 -21.26 2.66
CA LEU A 146 11.03 -20.24 2.72
C LEU A 146 12.18 -20.79 3.58
N GLY A 147 13.21 -21.35 2.94
CA GLY A 147 14.35 -22.01 3.60
C GLY A 147 15.52 -22.28 2.67
#